data_AF-A0A8T4K5E8-F1
#
_entry.id   AF-A0A8T4K5E8-F1
#
_cell.length_a   1.000
_cell.length_b   1.000
_cell.length_c   1.000
_cell.angle_alpha   90.00
_cell.angle_beta   90.00
_cell.angle_gamma   90.00
#
_symmetry.space_group_name_H-M   'P 1'
#
loop_
_entity.id
_entity.type
_entity.pdbx_description
1 polymer ?
#
loop_
_entity_poly.entity_id
_entity_poly.type
_entity_poly.pdbx_seq_one_letter_code
_entity_poly.pdbx_strand_id
1 'polypeptide(L)'
;MEEKYRSAVKSHECEELVRLIKTVYWKKKDLASRKKKAGRLDTEYMGRAKRLLYEELAAALEIPVGKVEDYIAARAEENGYGEE
;
A
#
# COMPACT_ATOMS: atom_id res chain seq x y z
N MET A 1 8.60 25.31 9.60
CA MET A 1 8.51 24.42 10.78
C MET A 1 7.33 23.46 10.65
N GLU A 2 6.16 23.94 10.22
CA GLU A 2 4.94 23.16 9.96
C GLU A 2 5.11 21.98 8.96
N GLU A 3 5.95 22.15 7.93
CA GLU A 3 6.17 21.13 6.89
C GLU A 3 6.86 19.85 7.40
N LYS A 4 7.77 19.97 8.37
CA LYS A 4 8.44 18.81 9.01
C LYS A 4 7.48 18.04 9.93
N TYR A 5 6.54 18.73 10.58
CA TYR A 5 5.50 18.08 11.39
C TYR A 5 4.44 17.42 10.52
N ARG A 6 3.98 18.06 9.44
CA ARG A 6 3.08 17.45 8.44
C ARG A 6 3.68 16.18 7.84
N SER A 7 4.97 16.21 7.52
CA SER A 7 5.68 15.06 6.95
C SER A 7 5.85 13.93 7.97
N ALA A 8 6.16 14.25 9.24
CA ALA A 8 6.29 13.25 10.29
C ALA A 8 4.96 12.54 10.62
N VAL A 9 3.83 13.28 10.61
CA VAL A 9 2.50 12.71 10.82
C VAL A 9 2.06 11.86 9.62
N LYS A 10 2.24 12.35 8.38
CA LYS A 10 1.95 11.56 7.16
C LYS A 10 2.79 10.30 7.04
N SER A 11 4.08 10.36 7.38
CA SER A 11 4.98 9.21 7.28
C SER A 11 4.58 8.08 8.21
N HIS A 12 4.16 8.38 9.45
CA HIS A 12 3.72 7.35 10.37
C HIS A 12 2.44 6.66 9.87
N GLU A 13 1.49 7.42 9.33
CA GLU A 13 0.25 6.87 8.78
C GLU A 13 0.52 6.01 7.52
N CYS A 14 1.34 6.47 6.59
CA CYS A 14 1.69 5.70 5.39
C CYS A 14 2.41 4.39 5.73
N GLU A 15 3.33 4.40 6.70
CA GLU A 15 4.04 3.20 7.13
C GLU A 15 3.08 2.17 7.74
N GLU A 16 2.16 2.61 8.61
CA GLU A 16 1.14 1.73 9.19
C GLU A 16 0.20 1.15 8.10
N LEU A 17 -0.19 1.95 7.11
CA LEU A 17 -0.99 1.48 5.96
C LEU A 17 -0.24 0.40 5.16
N VAL A 18 1.05 0.62 4.85
CA VAL A 18 1.89 -0.37 4.17
C VAL A 18 2.05 -1.64 5.01
N ARG A 19 2.26 -1.50 6.32
CA ARG A 19 2.36 -2.63 7.25
C ARG A 19 1.09 -3.46 7.27
N LEU A 20 -0.08 -2.81 7.32
CA LEU A 20 -1.39 -3.46 7.24
C LEU A 20 -1.57 -4.21 5.90
N ILE A 21 -1.27 -3.56 4.78
CA ILE A 21 -1.35 -4.17 3.44
C ILE A 21 -0.46 -5.42 3.36
N LYS A 22 0.80 -5.32 3.80
CA LYS A 22 1.75 -6.46 3.83
C LYS A 22 1.25 -7.58 4.73
N THR A 23 0.73 -7.25 5.92
CA THR A 23 0.21 -8.24 6.87
C THR A 23 -0.94 -9.04 6.27
N VAL A 24 -1.91 -8.35 5.66
CA VAL A 24 -3.04 -9.02 5.00
C VAL A 24 -2.58 -9.81 3.78
N TYR A 25 -1.61 -9.31 3.01
CA TYR A 25 -1.03 -10.03 1.87
C TYR A 25 -0.40 -11.36 2.28
N TRP A 26 0.46 -11.36 3.30
CA TRP A 26 1.09 -12.58 3.80
C TRP A 26 0.07 -13.56 4.38
N LYS A 27 -0.92 -13.05 5.12
CA LYS A 27 -2.04 -13.87 5.62
C LYS A 27 -2.84 -14.50 4.48
N LYS A 28 -3.10 -13.76 3.41
CA LYS A 28 -3.75 -14.29 2.18
C LYS A 28 -2.91 -15.37 1.53
N LYS A 29 -1.59 -15.19 1.42
CA LYS A 29 -0.67 -16.17 0.82
C LYS A 29 -0.59 -17.47 1.65
N ASP A 30 -0.51 -17.37 2.98
CA ASP A 30 -0.55 -18.54 3.88
C ASP A 30 -1.90 -19.27 3.83
N LEU A 31 -3.02 -18.54 3.80
CA LEU A 31 -4.33 -19.18 3.67
C LEU A 31 -4.50 -19.84 2.30
N ALA A 32 -4.02 -19.22 1.23
CA ALA A 32 -4.07 -19.77 -0.11
C ALA A 32 -3.29 -21.08 -0.23
N SER A 33 -2.11 -21.19 0.39
CA SER A 33 -1.35 -22.45 0.45
C SER A 33 -2.12 -23.57 1.16
N ARG A 34 -3.03 -23.21 2.07
CA ARG A 34 -3.93 -24.11 2.80
C ARG A 34 -5.31 -24.25 2.15
N LYS A 35 -5.51 -23.77 0.91
CA LYS A 35 -6.81 -23.74 0.19
C LYS A 35 -7.93 -22.99 0.93
N LYS A 36 -7.57 -22.05 1.81
CA LYS A 36 -8.48 -21.17 2.56
C LYS A 36 -8.43 -19.75 2.00
N LYS A 37 -9.50 -18.99 2.20
CA LYS A 37 -9.59 -17.58 1.79
C LYS A 37 -9.49 -16.67 3.01
N ALA A 38 -8.90 -15.49 2.83
CA ALA A 38 -8.92 -14.46 3.86
C ALA A 38 -10.35 -13.98 4.14
N GLY A 39 -10.57 -13.49 5.36
CA GLY A 39 -11.90 -13.03 5.78
C GLY A 39 -12.36 -11.81 5.00
N ARG A 40 -13.69 -11.55 5.04
CA ARG A 40 -14.28 -10.33 4.49
C ARG A 40 -13.64 -9.08 5.10
N LEU A 41 -13.42 -9.11 6.41
CA LEU A 41 -12.76 -8.03 7.16
C LEU A 41 -11.36 -7.73 6.62
N ASP A 42 -10.52 -8.77 6.45
CA ASP A 42 -9.16 -8.62 5.91
C ASP A 42 -9.16 -7.95 4.53
N THR A 43 -10.09 -8.35 3.66
CA THR A 43 -10.18 -7.80 2.30
C THR A 43 -10.69 -6.37 2.28
N GLU A 44 -11.64 -6.03 3.14
CA GLU A 44 -12.16 -4.66 3.26
C GLU A 44 -11.10 -3.70 3.80
N TYR A 45 -10.41 -4.07 4.89
CA TYR A 45 -9.34 -3.25 5.46
C TYR A 45 -8.15 -3.10 4.51
N MET A 46 -7.79 -4.15 3.77
CA MET A 46 -6.75 -4.07 2.75
C MET A 46 -7.13 -3.11 1.62
N GLY A 47 -8.39 -3.14 1.16
CA GLY A 47 -8.88 -2.23 0.13
C GLY A 47 -8.87 -0.77 0.59
N ARG A 48 -9.34 -0.51 1.82
CA ARG A 48 -9.29 0.84 2.42
C ARG A 48 -7.85 1.32 2.59
N ALA A 49 -6.95 0.46 3.07
CA ALA A 49 -5.56 0.82 3.28
C ALA A 49 -4.85 1.16 1.96
N LYS A 50 -5.07 0.36 0.90
CA LYS A 50 -4.56 0.66 -0.44
C LYS A 50 -5.08 2.00 -0.96
N ARG A 51 -6.39 2.26 -0.82
CA ARG A 51 -7.02 3.51 -1.29
C ARG A 51 -6.38 4.73 -0.61
N LEU A 52 -6.29 4.72 0.71
CA LEU A 52 -5.69 5.83 1.47
C LEU A 52 -4.23 6.05 1.09
N LEU A 53 -3.45 4.97 1.00
CA LEU A 53 -2.04 5.07 0.59
C LEU A 53 -1.91 5.66 -0.81
N TYR A 54 -2.77 5.26 -1.76
CA TYR A 54 -2.71 5.78 -3.13
C TYR A 54 -3.16 7.24 -3.22
N GLU A 55 -4.13 7.67 -2.42
CA GLU A 55 -4.50 9.09 -2.33
C GLU A 55 -3.35 9.95 -1.79
N GLU A 56 -2.65 9.46 -0.76
CA GLU A 56 -1.48 10.15 -0.19
C GLU A 56 -0.33 10.25 -1.19
N LEU A 57 -0.02 9.16 -1.88
CA LEU A 57 1.03 9.13 -2.91
C LEU A 57 0.67 9.98 -4.12
N ALA A 58 -0.59 9.95 -4.58
CA ALA A 58 -1.07 10.79 -5.66
C ALA A 58 -0.87 12.28 -5.36
N ALA A 59 -1.23 12.70 -4.14
CA ALA A 59 -1.04 14.07 -3.69
C ALA A 59 0.44 14.46 -3.59
N ALA A 60 1.31 13.55 -3.14
CA ALA A 60 2.74 13.82 -3.00
C ALA A 60 3.50 13.83 -4.34
N LEU A 61 3.06 13.02 -5.31
CA LEU A 61 3.69 12.87 -6.62
C LEU A 61 3.03 13.73 -7.71
N GLU A 62 1.95 14.44 -7.37
CA GLU A 62 1.14 15.25 -8.30
C GLU A 62 0.64 14.46 -9.53
N ILE A 63 0.29 13.19 -9.31
CA ILE A 63 -0.28 12.30 -10.34
C ILE A 63 -1.72 11.89 -9.98
N PRO A 64 -2.55 11.48 -10.96
CA PRO A 64 -3.85 10.91 -10.67
C PRO A 64 -3.76 9.64 -9.81
N VAL A 65 -4.69 9.43 -8.87
CA VAL A 65 -4.75 8.22 -8.02
C VAL A 65 -4.74 6.93 -8.85
N GLY A 66 -5.43 6.91 -9.99
CA GLY A 66 -5.45 5.77 -10.91
C GLY A 66 -4.10 5.47 -11.60
N LYS A 67 -3.12 6.38 -11.49
CA LYS A 67 -1.77 6.22 -12.04
C LYS A 67 -0.72 5.84 -11.00
N VAL A 68 -1.08 5.81 -9.72
CA VAL A 68 -0.16 5.49 -8.64
C VAL A 68 0.31 4.03 -8.73
N GLU A 69 -0.58 3.10 -9.08
CA GLU A 69 -0.21 1.68 -9.22
C GLU A 69 0.79 1.47 -10.37
N ASP A 70 0.51 2.02 -11.56
CA ASP A 70 1.42 2.02 -12.71
C ASP A 70 2.78 2.62 -12.35
N TYR A 71 2.79 3.75 -11.64
CA TYR A 71 4.00 4.44 -11.21
C TYR A 71 4.84 3.59 -10.25
N ILE A 72 4.21 2.97 -9.25
CA ILE A 72 4.89 2.10 -8.30
C ILE A 72 5.47 0.88 -9.02
N ALA A 73 4.73 0.27 -9.96
CA ALA A 73 5.18 -0.89 -10.72
C ALA A 73 6.42 -0.56 -11.57
N ALA A 74 6.36 0.51 -12.36
CA ALA A 74 7.49 0.96 -13.17
C ALA A 74 8.74 1.25 -12.32
N ARG A 75 8.54 1.88 -11.15
CA ARG A 75 9.64 2.17 -10.22
C ARG A 75 10.18 0.89 -9.57
N ALA A 76 9.32 -0.07 -9.25
CA ALA A 76 9.73 -1.35 -8.68
C ALA A 76 10.58 -2.15 -9.66
N GLU A 77 10.20 -2.20 -10.94
CA GLU A 77 10.98 -2.85 -12.01
C GLU A 77 12.36 -2.21 -12.16
N GLU A 78 12.43 -0.87 -12.21
CA GLU A 78 13.70 -0.13 -12.29
C GLU A 78 14.63 -0.43 -11.09
N ASN A 79 14.06 -0.69 -9.91
CA ASN A 79 14.81 -1.01 -8.70
C ASN A 79 15.06 -2.52 -8.51
N GLY A 80 14.68 -3.37 -9.48
CA GLY A 80 14.88 -4.82 -9.41
C GLY A 80 13.91 -5.57 -8.51
N TYR A 81 12.76 -4.98 -8.18
CA TYR A 81 11.66 -5.59 -7.41
C TYR A 81 10.51 -6.13 -8.29
N GLY A 82 10.80 -6.48 -9.55
CA GLY A 82 9.80 -7.07 -10.45
C GLY A 82 9.22 -8.37 -9.86
N GLU A 83 7.92 -8.60 -10.06
CA GLU A 83 7.24 -9.82 -9.59
C GLU A 83 7.88 -11.06 -10.23
N GLU A 84 8.50 -11.89 -9.41
CA GLU A 84 8.89 -13.29 -9.68
C GLU A 84 7.68 -14.23 -9.59
#